data_AF-A0A067MQ99-F1
#
_entry.id   AF-A0A067MQ99-F1
#
_cell.length_a   1.000
_cell.length_b   1.000
_cell.length_c   1.000
_cell.angle_alpha   90.00
_cell.angle_beta   90.00
_cell.angle_gamma   90.00
#
_symmetry.space_group_name_H-M   'P 1'
#
loop_
_entity.id
_entity.type
_entity.pdbx_description
1 polymer ?
#
loop_
_entity_poly.entity_id
_entity_poly.type
_entity_poly.pdbx_seq_one_letter_code
_entity_poly.pdbx_strand_id
1 'polypeptide(L)'
;MLHAFHSIRDALSSSPLSLACPNQPPLEALLVGLAIIIIAADSFWIQHGDVNALGINQAFQHYISSGASEHVKAAVLRTFSKPIGSYNTHACNTKLLQIIMDNHIDSPAIGQPSGSGSA
;
A
#
# COMPACT_ATOMS: atom_id res chain seq x y z
N MET A 1 4.95 -10.61 -14.70
CA MET A 1 4.68 -10.76 -13.25
C MET A 1 5.97 -10.69 -12.40
N LEU A 2 7.01 -11.49 -12.68
CA LEU A 2 8.31 -11.43 -11.95
C LEU A 2 9.00 -10.04 -11.98
N HIS A 3 8.81 -9.27 -13.04
CA HIS A 3 9.45 -7.96 -13.20
C HIS A 3 8.87 -6.89 -12.25
N ALA A 4 7.56 -6.95 -12.00
CA ALA A 4 6.89 -6.08 -11.04
C ALA A 4 7.32 -6.41 -9.61
N PHE A 5 7.45 -7.71 -9.30
CA PHE A 5 7.94 -8.15 -8.00
C PHE A 5 9.37 -7.68 -7.70
N HIS A 6 10.27 -7.78 -8.68
CA HIS A 6 11.63 -7.23 -8.54
C HIS A 6 11.61 -5.71 -8.36
N SER A 7 10.78 -4.98 -9.12
CA SER A 7 10.67 -3.52 -8.97
C SER A 7 10.12 -3.11 -7.61
N ILE A 8 9.14 -3.85 -7.07
CA ILE A 8 8.62 -3.65 -5.71
C ILE A 8 9.73 -3.91 -4.68
N ARG A 9 10.46 -5.03 -4.83
CA ARG A 9 11.58 -5.35 -3.95
C ARG A 9 12.62 -4.25 -3.98
N ASP A 10 13.07 -3.83 -5.15
CA ASP A 10 14.14 -2.87 -5.29
C ASP A 10 13.73 -1.46 -4.81
N ALA A 11 12.46 -1.06 -5.00
CA ALA A 11 11.93 0.18 -4.43
C ALA A 11 11.92 0.16 -2.89
N LEU A 12 11.63 -0.99 -2.29
CA LEU A 12 11.64 -1.16 -0.83
C LEU A 12 13.06 -1.36 -0.27
N SER A 13 13.96 -1.99 -1.03
CA SER A 13 15.36 -2.23 -0.67
C SER A 13 16.27 -1.01 -0.87
N SER A 14 15.90 -0.04 -1.71
CA SER A 14 16.69 1.18 -1.96
C SER A 14 16.69 2.19 -0.78
N SER A 15 15.99 1.91 0.32
CA SER A 15 16.12 2.70 1.55
C SER A 15 17.44 2.40 2.26
N PRO A 16 18.21 3.42 2.71
CA PRO A 16 19.45 3.22 3.44
C PRO A 16 19.13 2.78 4.88
N LEU A 17 18.77 1.53 5.08
CA LEU A 17 18.73 0.89 6.39
C LEU A 17 19.51 -0.42 6.33
N SER A 18 20.81 -0.29 6.19
CA SER A 18 21.73 -1.23 6.80
C SER A 18 21.72 -0.99 8.32
N LEU A 19 20.63 -1.36 8.98
CA LEU A 19 20.58 -1.47 10.43
C LEU A 19 20.71 -2.95 10.77
N ALA A 20 21.92 -3.32 11.15
CA ALA A 20 22.30 -4.65 11.59
C ALA A 20 21.41 -5.15 12.74
N CYS A 21 20.34 -5.86 12.39
CA CYS A 21 19.58 -6.73 13.28
C CYS A 21 19.22 -7.99 12.49
N PRO A 22 19.84 -9.15 12.76
CA PRO A 22 19.70 -10.36 11.93
C PRO A 22 18.31 -11.03 11.98
N ASN A 23 17.28 -10.37 12.54
CA ASN A 23 15.95 -10.93 12.81
C ASN A 23 14.77 -10.04 12.34
N GLN A 24 14.94 -9.25 11.28
CA GLN A 24 13.86 -8.42 10.72
C GLN A 24 13.04 -8.98 9.51
N PRO A 25 13.06 -10.29 9.13
CA PRO A 25 12.23 -10.77 8.02
C PRO A 25 10.71 -10.59 8.19
N PRO A 26 10.11 -10.53 9.41
CA PRO A 26 8.66 -10.33 9.53
C PRO A 26 8.19 -8.95 9.04
N LEU A 27 9.02 -7.91 9.18
CA LEU A 27 8.60 -6.53 8.89
C LEU A 27 8.68 -6.23 7.40
N GLU A 28 9.76 -6.63 6.72
CA GLU A 28 9.91 -6.43 5.28
C GLU A 28 8.85 -7.24 4.52
N ALA A 29 8.64 -8.50 4.91
CA ALA A 29 7.58 -9.33 4.33
C ALA A 29 6.18 -8.73 4.56
N LEU A 30 5.93 -8.14 5.74
CA LEU A 30 4.68 -7.45 6.03
C LEU A 30 4.49 -6.21 5.15
N LEU A 31 5.53 -5.38 4.99
CA LEU A 31 5.47 -4.19 4.14
C LEU A 31 5.25 -4.55 2.67
N VAL A 32 5.93 -5.57 2.16
CA VAL A 32 5.71 -6.09 0.80
C VAL A 32 4.28 -6.60 0.65
N GLY A 33 3.77 -7.36 1.62
CA GLY A 33 2.40 -7.86 1.60
C GLY A 33 1.36 -6.73 1.58
N LEU A 34 1.55 -5.70 2.40
CA LEU A 34 0.68 -4.52 2.43
C LEU A 34 0.72 -3.75 1.11
N ALA A 35 1.90 -3.55 0.53
CA ALA A 35 2.03 -2.90 -0.78
C ALA A 35 1.27 -3.67 -1.86
N ILE A 36 1.40 -4.99 -1.92
CA ILE A 36 0.69 -5.84 -2.88
C ILE A 36 -0.83 -5.71 -2.71
N ILE A 37 -1.34 -5.71 -1.47
CA ILE A 37 -2.77 -5.59 -1.21
C ILE A 37 -3.30 -4.22 -1.67
N ILE A 38 -2.58 -3.13 -1.37
CA ILE A 38 -2.98 -1.78 -1.79
C ILE A 38 -2.99 -1.66 -3.32
N ILE A 39 -1.92 -2.10 -3.98
CA ILE A 39 -1.82 -2.08 -5.45
C ILE A 39 -2.93 -2.92 -6.09
N ALA A 40 -3.23 -4.10 -5.53
CA ALA A 40 -4.29 -4.95 -6.02
C ALA A 40 -5.65 -4.25 -5.88
N ALA A 41 -5.95 -3.70 -4.70
CA ALA A 41 -7.18 -2.96 -4.44
C ALA A 41 -7.36 -1.81 -5.43
N ASP A 42 -6.34 -0.98 -5.62
CA ASP A 42 -6.32 0.11 -6.61
C ASP A 42 -6.57 -0.42 -8.03
N SER A 43 -5.92 -1.54 -8.42
CA SER A 43 -6.08 -2.13 -9.76
C SER A 43 -7.52 -2.57 -10.02
N PHE A 44 -8.16 -3.22 -9.03
CA PHE A 44 -9.55 -3.67 -9.12
C PHE A 44 -10.54 -2.49 -9.08
N TRP A 45 -10.18 -1.37 -8.46
CA TRP A 45 -11.00 -0.17 -8.42
C TRP A 45 -10.89 0.67 -9.70
N ILE A 46 -9.70 0.80 -10.28
CA ILE A 46 -9.46 1.59 -11.50
C ILE A 46 -10.06 0.92 -12.74
N GLN A 47 -10.01 -0.42 -12.84
CA GLN A 47 -10.58 -1.18 -13.96
C GLN A 47 -11.65 -2.14 -13.46
N HIS A 48 -12.91 -1.68 -13.45
CA HIS A 48 -14.05 -2.51 -13.14
C HIS A 48 -14.18 -3.66 -14.16
N GLY A 49 -13.87 -4.89 -13.73
CA GLY A 49 -14.22 -6.13 -14.45
C GLY A 49 -13.12 -6.78 -15.28
N ASP A 50 -12.04 -6.07 -15.63
CA ASP A 50 -10.90 -6.65 -16.38
C ASP A 50 -9.57 -6.07 -15.90
N VAL A 51 -9.06 -6.58 -14.78
CA VAL A 51 -7.73 -6.22 -14.28
C VAL A 51 -6.68 -6.90 -15.13
N ASN A 52 -6.13 -6.15 -16.09
CA ASN A 52 -5.02 -6.61 -16.91
C ASN A 52 -3.66 -6.10 -16.37
N ALA A 53 -2.57 -6.56 -16.99
CA ALA A 53 -1.21 -6.19 -16.59
C ALA A 53 -0.95 -4.67 -16.67
N LEU A 54 -1.64 -3.95 -17.55
CA LEU A 54 -1.53 -2.49 -17.67
C LEU A 54 -2.16 -1.81 -16.46
N GLY A 55 -3.35 -2.23 -16.03
CA GLY A 55 -4.01 -1.71 -14.83
C GLY A 55 -3.18 -1.92 -13.57
N ILE A 56 -2.59 -3.11 -13.41
CA ILE A 56 -1.67 -3.40 -12.29
C ILE A 56 -0.44 -2.49 -12.32
N ASN A 57 0.14 -2.28 -13.51
CA ASN A 57 1.30 -1.41 -13.64
C ASN A 57 0.94 0.05 -13.33
N GLN A 58 -0.23 0.54 -13.76
CA GLN A 58 -0.70 1.88 -13.45
C GLN A 58 -0.91 2.08 -11.95
N ALA A 59 -1.56 1.14 -11.27
CA ALA A 59 -1.74 1.15 -9.82
C ALA A 59 -0.39 1.11 -9.09
N PHE A 60 0.57 0.32 -9.58
CA PHE A 60 1.92 0.28 -9.01
C PHE A 60 2.67 1.61 -9.16
N GLN A 61 2.66 2.21 -10.35
CA GLN A 61 3.28 3.52 -10.56
C GLN A 61 2.63 4.59 -9.68
N HIS A 62 1.31 4.53 -9.55
CA HIS A 62 0.55 5.42 -8.68
C HIS A 62 0.98 5.26 -7.21
N TYR A 63 1.05 4.02 -6.70
CA TYR A 63 1.51 3.71 -5.35
C TYR A 63 2.90 4.29 -5.03
N ILE A 64 3.85 4.22 -5.98
CA ILE A 64 5.18 4.82 -5.81
C ILE A 64 5.10 6.35 -5.82
N SER A 65 4.39 6.93 -6.78
CA SER A 65 4.35 8.38 -6.96
C SER A 65 3.54 9.14 -5.89
N SER A 66 2.59 8.46 -5.23
CA SER A 66 1.69 9.07 -4.24
C SER A 66 2.29 9.20 -2.84
N GLY A 67 3.45 8.59 -2.59
CA GLY A 67 4.05 8.51 -1.24
C GLY A 67 3.35 7.50 -0.32
N ALA A 68 2.47 6.66 -0.86
CA ALA A 68 1.76 5.63 -0.09
C ALA A 68 2.74 4.65 0.56
N SER A 69 3.88 4.34 -0.06
CA SER A 69 4.93 3.51 0.53
C SER A 69 5.46 4.06 1.85
N GLU A 70 5.77 5.35 1.90
CA GLU A 70 6.29 6.04 3.05
C GLU A 70 5.24 6.11 4.17
N HIS A 71 3.99 6.42 3.81
CA HIS A 71 2.88 6.48 4.75
C HIS A 71 2.57 5.12 5.37
N VAL A 72 2.50 4.05 4.57
CA VAL A 72 2.30 2.68 5.05
C VAL A 72 3.43 2.26 5.98
N LYS A 73 4.69 2.52 5.60
CA LYS A 73 5.86 2.22 6.43
C LYS A 73 5.80 2.95 7.78
N ALA A 74 5.52 4.25 7.76
CA ALA A 74 5.38 5.04 8.98
C ALA A 74 4.23 4.54 9.87
N ALA A 75 3.09 4.20 9.27
CA ALA A 75 1.92 3.70 9.99
C ALA A 75 2.18 2.34 10.65
N VAL A 76 2.84 1.41 9.95
CA VAL A 76 3.24 0.09 10.48
C VAL A 76 4.21 0.28 11.65
N LEU A 77 5.27 1.08 11.48
CA LEU A 77 6.25 1.35 12.54
C LEU A 77 5.62 1.99 13.77
N ARG A 78 4.69 2.94 13.58
CA ARG A 78 3.97 3.58 14.70
C ARG A 78 3.09 2.57 15.43
N THR A 79 2.33 1.78 14.68
CA THR A 79 1.31 0.86 15.20
C THR A 79 1.93 -0.33 15.94
N PHE A 80 3.13 -0.73 15.51
CA PHE A 80 3.86 -1.90 15.99
C PHE A 80 5.21 -1.53 16.59
N SER A 81 5.30 -0.32 17.14
CA SER A 81 6.49 0.20 17.83
C SER A 81 6.87 -0.60 19.08
N LYS A 82 5.93 -1.38 19.61
CA LYS A 82 6.17 -2.35 20.69
C LYS A 82 6.18 -3.77 20.11
N PRO A 83 7.03 -4.67 20.64
CA PRO A 83 7.03 -6.07 20.22
C PRO A 83 5.62 -6.64 20.33
N ILE A 84 5.11 -7.12 19.21
CA ILE A 84 3.88 -7.89 19.18
C ILE A 84 4.27 -9.34 19.11
N GLY A 85 3.67 -10.18 19.95
CA GLY A 85 3.94 -11.62 19.90
C GLY A 85 3.55 -12.27 18.57
N SER A 86 2.39 -11.88 18.00
CA SER A 86 1.90 -12.46 16.74
C SER A 86 1.04 -11.46 15.96
N TYR A 87 1.28 -11.38 14.65
CA TYR A 87 0.46 -10.61 13.71
C TYR A 87 -0.87 -11.29 13.39
N ASN A 88 -1.04 -12.59 13.68
CA ASN A 88 -2.27 -13.34 13.38
C ASN A 88 -3.35 -13.22 14.48
N THR A 89 -3.35 -12.11 15.21
CA THR A 89 -4.41 -11.84 16.20
C THR A 89 -5.48 -10.97 15.55
N HIS A 90 -6.74 -11.12 15.97
CA HIS A 90 -7.84 -10.29 15.47
C HIS A 90 -7.51 -8.79 15.60
N ALA A 91 -6.96 -8.37 16.74
CA ALA A 91 -6.55 -6.99 16.96
C ALA A 91 -5.46 -6.49 16.01
N CYS A 92 -4.49 -7.34 15.63
CA CYS A 92 -3.47 -6.98 14.64
C CYS A 92 -4.07 -6.88 13.24
N ASN A 93 -4.91 -7.83 12.84
CA ASN A 93 -5.57 -7.81 11.54
C ASN A 93 -6.44 -6.56 11.37
N THR A 94 -7.18 -6.15 12.40
CA THR A 94 -7.97 -4.91 12.36
C THR A 94 -7.10 -3.68 12.14
N LYS A 95 -5.93 -3.61 12.81
CA LYS A 95 -4.98 -2.51 12.62
C LYS A 95 -4.34 -2.50 11.22
N LEU A 96 -3.99 -3.68 10.70
CA LEU A 96 -3.46 -3.80 9.34
C LEU A 96 -4.50 -3.39 8.30
N LEU A 97 -5.74 -3.82 8.47
CA LEU A 97 -6.84 -3.41 7.61
C LEU A 97 -7.05 -1.89 7.66
N GLN A 98 -6.99 -1.28 8.84
CA GLN A 98 -7.08 0.17 8.96
C GLN A 98 -5.94 0.88 8.24
N ILE A 99 -4.69 0.39 8.36
CA ILE A 99 -3.56 0.92 7.59
C ILE A 99 -3.82 0.82 6.09
N ILE A 100 -4.37 -0.30 5.60
CA ILE A 100 -4.72 -0.46 4.19
C ILE A 100 -5.79 0.56 3.78
N MET A 101 -6.87 0.71 4.57
CA MET A 101 -7.96 1.63 4.24
C MET A 101 -7.53 3.10 4.28
N ASP A 102 -6.71 3.49 5.26
CA ASP A 102 -6.20 4.86 5.39
C ASP A 102 -5.21 5.23 4.27
N ASN A 103 -4.62 4.23 3.59
CA ASN A 103 -3.64 4.42 2.52
C ASN A 103 -4.15 3.94 1.16
N HIS A 104 -5.39 3.44 1.11
CA HIS A 104 -6.13 3.23 -0.12
C HIS A 104 -6.69 4.60 -0.52
N ILE A 105 -6.41 5.01 -1.75
CA ILE A 105 -6.73 6.36 -2.18
C ILE A 105 -8.24 6.43 -2.46
N ASP A 106 -8.91 7.37 -1.79
CA ASP A 106 -10.21 7.88 -2.26
C ASP A 106 -10.00 8.35 -3.69
N SER A 107 -10.66 7.66 -4.64
CA SER A 107 -10.69 8.01 -6.05
C SER A 107 -10.77 9.52 -6.23
N PRO A 108 -10.02 10.16 -7.15
CA PRO A 108 -10.24 11.56 -7.45
C PRO A 108 -11.73 11.70 -7.77
N ALA A 109 -12.42 12.55 -7.02
CA ALA A 109 -13.81 12.90 -7.24
C ALA A 109 -13.96 13.46 -8.66
N ILE A 110 -14.13 12.57 -9.63
CA ILE A 110 -14.51 12.92 -10.99
C ILE A 110 -16.02 13.17 -10.93
N GLY A 111 -16.35 14.46 -10.89
CA GLY A 111 -17.68 14.96 -11.24
C GLY A 111 -18.66 15.10 -10.08
N GLN A 112 -18.44 16.10 -9.22
CA GLN A 112 -19.58 16.92 -8.83
C GLN A 112 -19.84 17.92 -9.97
N PRO A 113 -20.92 17.78 -10.76
CA PRO A 113 -21.39 18.90 -11.54
C PRO A 113 -21.83 19.96 -10.53
N SER A 114 -21.03 21.02 -10.41
CA SER A 114 -21.44 22.25 -9.75
C SER A 114 -22.69 22.76 -10.46
N GLY A 115 -23.84 22.40 -9.92
CA GLY A 115 -25.09 23.11 -10.16
C GLY A 115 -24.90 24.53 -9.64
N SER A 116 -24.46 25.43 -10.52
CA SER A 116 -24.59 26.86 -10.32
C SER A 116 -25.75 27.32 -11.18
N GLY A 117 -26.95 27.25 -10.60
CA GLY A 117 -28.05 28.08 -11.04
C GLY A 117 -27.74 29.52 -10.67
N SER A 118 -27.85 30.42 -11.65
CA SER A 118 -28.11 31.86 -11.59
C SER A 118 -28.06 32.34 -13.04
N ALA A 119 -29.02 33.06 -13.62
CA ALA A 119 -30.25 33.68 -13.16
C ALA A 119 -31.24 33.74 -14.33
#